data_AF-A0A0C2W392-F1
#
_entry.id   AF-A0A0C2W392-F1
#
_cell.length_a   1.000
_cell.length_b   1.000
_cell.length_c   1.000
_cell.angle_alpha   90.00
_cell.angle_beta   90.00
_cell.angle_gamma   90.00
#
_symmetry.space_group_name_H-M   'P 1'
#
loop_
_entity.id
_entity.type
_entity.pdbx_description
1 polymer ?
#
loop_
_entity_poly.entity_id
_entity_poly.type
_entity_poly.pdbx_seq_one_letter_code
_entity_poly.pdbx_strand_id
1 'polypeptide(L)'
;MQIEIRTSAIKDLKSISEPFKSNIHTHILKLSEFPNTQNVKKLTNFEPAYRLRVGDYRVLFDVIGDTIIIGRVLHRKDSYK
;
A
#
# COMPACT_ATOMS: atom_id res chain seq x y z
N MET A 1 -7.87 -12.53 3.11
CA MET A 1 -7.95 -11.17 3.67
C MET A 1 -8.84 -10.28 2.82
N GLN A 2 -9.68 -9.48 3.48
CA GLN A 2 -10.44 -8.39 2.86
C GLN A 2 -9.54 -7.16 2.69
N ILE A 3 -9.74 -6.38 1.62
CA ILE A 3 -8.97 -5.16 1.36
C ILE A 3 -9.89 -3.95 1.42
N GLU A 4 -9.61 -3.04 2.34
CA GLU A 4 -10.25 -1.74 2.44
C GLU A 4 -9.28 -0.63 2.05
N ILE A 5 -9.77 0.36 1.31
CA ILE A 5 -8.96 1.48 0.82
C ILE A 5 -9.51 2.77 1.42
N ARG A 6 -8.70 3.45 2.23
CA ARG A 6 -9.09 4.75 2.78
C ARG A 6 -9.18 5.80 1.67
N THR A 7 -10.00 6.82 1.91
CA THR A 7 -10.21 7.94 0.97
C THR A 7 -8.90 8.65 0.60
N SER A 8 -7.94 8.70 1.53
CA SER A 8 -6.59 9.22 1.31
C SER A 8 -5.83 8.42 0.25
N ALA A 9 -5.82 7.09 0.34
CA ALA A 9 -5.19 6.23 -0.66
C ALA A 9 -5.89 6.31 -2.02
N ILE A 10 -7.22 6.48 -2.06
CA ILE A 10 -7.96 6.71 -3.30
C ILE A 10 -7.50 8.02 -3.98
N LYS A 11 -7.36 9.10 -3.21
CA LYS A 11 -6.86 10.39 -3.71
C LYS A 11 -5.43 10.27 -4.22
N ASP A 12 -4.57 9.61 -3.46
CA ASP A 12 -3.19 9.33 -3.83
C ASP A 12 -3.15 8.57 -5.17
N LEU A 13 -3.88 7.45 -5.29
CA LEU A 13 -3.95 6.65 -6.52
C LEU A 13 -4.45 7.45 -7.72
N LYS A 14 -5.46 8.31 -7.55
CA LYS A 14 -5.99 9.15 -8.64
C LYS A 14 -4.91 10.03 -9.28
N SER A 15 -3.99 10.55 -8.46
CA SER A 15 -2.89 11.43 -8.89
C SER A 15 -1.76 10.70 -9.63
N ILE A 16 -1.71 9.37 -9.57
CA ILE A 16 -0.66 8.56 -10.19
C ILE A 16 -1.02 8.30 -11.66
N SER A 17 -0.08 8.54 -12.57
CA SER A 17 -0.26 8.26 -14.00
C SER A 17 -0.06 6.78 -14.33
N GLU A 18 -0.55 6.35 -15.48
CA GLU A 18 -0.16 5.05 -16.05
C GLU A 18 1.33 5.06 -16.46
N PRO A 19 2.00 3.89 -16.49
CA PRO A 19 1.50 2.56 -16.12
C PRO A 19 1.58 2.26 -14.61
N PHE A 20 2.02 3.23 -13.81
CA PHE A 20 2.30 3.03 -12.38
C PHE A 20 1.02 2.71 -11.59
N LYS A 21 -0.08 3.40 -11.88
CA LYS A 21 -1.38 3.18 -11.24
C LYS A 21 -1.86 1.73 -11.41
N SER A 22 -1.90 1.22 -12.64
CA SER A 22 -2.30 -0.18 -12.89
C SER A 22 -1.36 -1.17 -12.22
N ASN A 23 -0.05 -0.92 -12.23
CA ASN A 23 0.92 -1.79 -11.56
C ASN A 23 0.71 -1.84 -10.04
N ILE A 24 0.46 -0.69 -9.41
CA ILE A 24 0.15 -0.60 -7.97
C ILE A 24 -1.16 -1.35 -7.67
N HIS A 25 -2.19 -1.17 -8.48
CA HIS A 25 -3.47 -1.87 -8.29
C HIS A 25 -3.29 -3.39 -8.29
N THR A 26 -2.56 -3.95 -9.26
CA THR A 26 -2.26 -5.39 -9.31
C THR A 26 -1.53 -5.88 -8.06
N HIS A 27 -0.59 -5.10 -7.54
CA HIS A 27 0.16 -5.46 -6.33
C HIS A 27 -0.69 -5.32 -5.05
N ILE A 28 -1.63 -4.37 -5.01
CA ILE A 28 -2.61 -4.26 -3.94
C ILE A 28 -3.49 -5.49 -3.89
N LEU A 29 -4.00 -5.98 -5.02
CA LEU A 29 -4.85 -7.17 -5.05
C LEU A 29 -4.12 -8.41 -4.51
N LYS A 30 -2.81 -8.53 -4.78
CA LYS A 30 -1.98 -9.61 -4.23
C LYS A 30 -1.84 -9.58 -2.71
N LEU A 31 -2.11 -8.44 -2.05
CA LEU A 31 -2.12 -8.39 -0.58
C LEU A 31 -3.17 -9.30 0.05
N SER A 32 -4.18 -9.76 -0.70
CA SER A 32 -5.11 -10.80 -0.25
C SER A 32 -4.42 -12.11 0.22
N GLU A 33 -3.20 -12.36 -0.26
CA GLU A 33 -2.34 -13.51 0.10
C GLU A 33 -1.41 -13.23 1.30
N PHE A 34 -1.50 -12.06 1.93
CA PHE A 34 -0.68 -11.72 3.11
C PHE A 34 -0.89 -12.77 4.23
N PRO A 35 0.17 -13.20 4.96
CA PRO A 35 1.53 -12.66 4.95
C PRO A 35 2.45 -13.22 3.86
N ASN A 36 2.00 -14.13 3.00
CA ASN A 36 2.82 -14.75 1.95
C ASN A 36 3.01 -13.86 0.71
N THR A 37 3.23 -12.57 0.93
CA THR A 37 3.38 -11.56 -0.12
C THR A 37 4.79 -11.00 -0.12
N GLN A 38 5.43 -10.97 -1.28
CA GLN A 38 6.76 -10.39 -1.43
C GLN A 38 6.73 -8.86 -1.32
N ASN A 39 7.91 -8.26 -1.08
CA ASN A 39 8.10 -6.80 -1.04
C ASN A 39 7.34 -6.06 0.06
N VAL A 40 6.83 -6.78 1.07
CA VAL A 40 6.24 -6.21 2.28
C VAL A 40 7.28 -6.12 3.39
N LYS A 41 7.29 -5.01 4.12
CA LYS A 41 8.09 -4.82 5.33
C LYS A 41 7.22 -4.21 6.44
N LYS A 42 7.29 -4.76 7.64
CA LYS A 42 6.76 -4.13 8.85
C LYS A 42 7.62 -2.92 9.21
N LEU A 43 6.99 -1.78 9.42
CA LEU A 43 7.61 -0.54 9.87
C LEU A 43 7.70 -0.54 11.40
N THR A 44 8.77 0.05 11.93
CA THR A 44 8.96 0.24 13.38
C THR A 44 8.47 1.63 13.76
N ASN A 45 7.66 1.73 14.82
CA ASN A 45 7.15 3.00 15.36
C ASN A 45 6.44 3.89 14.32
N PHE A 46 5.66 3.28 13.41
CA PHE A 46 4.96 4.01 12.36
C PHE A 46 3.56 3.43 12.15
N GLU A 47 2.57 4.30 11.95
CA GLU A 47 1.21 3.95 11.52
C GLU A 47 0.95 4.59 10.15
N PRO A 48 0.57 3.83 9.10
CA PRO A 48 0.31 2.38 9.09
C PRO A 48 1.54 1.47 9.27
N ALA A 49 1.38 0.33 9.95
CA ALA A 49 2.46 -0.53 10.40
C ALA A 49 3.18 -1.34 9.30
N TYR A 50 2.67 -1.38 8.06
CA TYR A 50 3.28 -2.11 6.96
C TYR A 50 3.47 -1.26 5.72
N ARG A 51 4.49 -1.64 4.94
CA ARG A 51 4.81 -1.02 3.64
C ARG A 51 5.02 -2.10 2.59
N LEU A 52 4.26 -2.03 1.51
CA LEU A 52 4.51 -2.75 0.27
C LEU A 52 5.28 -1.84 -0.71
N ARG A 53 6.36 -2.36 -1.28
CA ARG A 53 7.15 -1.67 -2.33
C ARG A 53 6.66 -2.06 -3.72
N VAL A 54 6.28 -1.07 -4.52
CA VAL A 54 5.94 -1.24 -5.94
C VAL A 54 6.75 -0.25 -6.76
N GLY A 55 7.92 -0.68 -7.26
CA GLY A 55 8.89 0.21 -7.92
C GLY A 55 9.26 1.41 -7.04
N ASP A 56 8.95 2.60 -7.53
CA ASP A 56 9.16 3.88 -6.83
C ASP A 56 8.01 4.32 -5.92
N TYR A 57 6.93 3.55 -5.82
CA TYR A 57 5.81 3.83 -4.93
C TYR A 57 5.82 2.94 -3.69
N ARG A 58 5.16 3.41 -2.62
CA ARG A 58 5.02 2.76 -1.33
C ARG A 58 3.54 2.76 -0.98
N VAL A 59 2.99 1.56 -0.80
CA VAL A 59 1.64 1.36 -0.30
C VAL A 59 1.76 1.14 1.20
N LEU A 60 1.23 2.06 1.99
CA LEU A 60 1.23 2.01 3.46
C LEU A 60 -0.11 1.45 3.92
N PHE A 61 -0.07 0.38 4.71
CA PHE A 61 -1.27 -0.32 5.14
C PHE A 61 -1.14 -0.91 6.55
N ASP A 62 -2.30 -1.13 7.16
CA ASP A 62 -2.45 -1.85 8.43
C ASP A 62 -3.13 -3.20 8.19
N VAL A 63 -2.94 -4.11 9.14
CA VAL A 63 -3.62 -5.40 9.17
C VAL A 63 -4.39 -5.49 10.47
N ILE A 64 -5.72 -5.55 10.40
CA ILE A 64 -6.62 -5.65 11.53
C ILE A 64 -7.49 -6.90 11.34
N GLY A 65 -7.22 -7.95 12.12
CA GLY A 65 -7.86 -9.25 11.94
C GLY A 65 -7.59 -9.81 10.54
N ASP A 66 -8.66 -10.11 9.78
CA ASP A 66 -8.56 -10.55 8.38
C ASP A 66 -8.67 -9.39 7.36
N THR A 67 -8.54 -8.15 7.80
CA THR A 67 -8.69 -6.97 6.93
C THR A 67 -7.38 -6.21 6.77
N ILE A 68 -7.04 -5.89 5.53
CA ILE A 68 -5.94 -5.02 5.13
C ILE A 68 -6.51 -3.64 4.85
N ILE A 69 -6.03 -2.64 5.57
CA ILE A 69 -6.49 -1.26 5.43
C ILE A 69 -5.39 -0.44 4.78
N ILE A 70 -5.59 -0.08 3.51
CA ILE A 70 -4.64 0.74 2.76
C ILE A 70 -4.87 2.21 3.11
N GLY A 71 -3.90 2.79 3.80
CA GLY A 71 -3.95 4.17 4.28
C GLY A 71 -3.45 5.19 3.26
N ARG A 72 -2.31 4.93 2.62
CA ARG A 72 -1.65 5.88 1.70
C ARG A 72 -0.93 5.15 0.56
N VAL A 73 -0.77 5.84 -0.58
CA VAL A 73 0.05 5.38 -1.71
C VAL A 73 0.99 6.51 -2.14
N LEU A 74 2.25 6.46 -1.71
CA LEU A 74 3.17 7.59 -1.87
C LEU A 74 4.33 7.24 -2.78
N HIS A 75 4.78 8.22 -3.55
CA HIS A 75 6.06 8.11 -4.24
C HIS A 75 7.20 8.10 -3.21
N ARG A 76 8.32 7.42 -3.51
CA ARG A 76 9.44 7.20 -2.57
C ARG A 76 10.02 8.49 -1.97
N LYS A 77 9.90 9.60 -2.70
CA LYS A 77 10.41 10.91 -2.28
C LYS A 77 9.53 11.57 -1.23
N ASP A 78 8.26 11.18 -1.19
CA ASP A 78 7.24 11.76 -0.31
C ASP A 78 6.88 10.82 0.86
N SER A 79 7.29 9.54 0.78
CA SER A 79 6.98 8.53 1.81
C SER A 79 7.81 8.62 3.09
N TYR A 80 8.83 9.48 3.14
CA TYR A 80 9.74 9.63 4.29
C TYR A 80 9.75 11.07 4.84
N LYS A 81 8.75 11.88 4.46
CA LYS A 81 8.51 13.18 5.07
C LYS A 81 7.54 13.05 6.23
#